data_AF-A0A3D8HK18-F1
#
_entry.id   AF-A0A3D8HK18-F1
#
_cell.length_a   1.000
_cell.length_b   1.000
_cell.length_c   1.000
_cell.angle_alpha   90.00
_cell.angle_beta   90.00
_cell.angle_gamma   90.00
#
_symmetry.space_group_name_H-M   'P 1'
#
loop_
_entity.id
_entity.type
_entity.pdbx_description
1 polymer ?
#
loop_
_entity_poly.entity_id
_entity_poly.type
_entity_poly.pdbx_seq_one_letter_code
_entity_poly.pdbx_strand_id
1 'polypeptide(L)' 'MIVALAIFVCPTPEGLSSNAWTYFAIFAGVIVGLILEPVPPALVGLIGVGVCIWIKVGPKGSGNPETIIKSGEAVNLP' A
#
# COMPACT_ATOMS: atom_id res chain seq x y z
N MET A 1 -11.10 3.20 7.87
CA MET A 1 -10.59 1.82 7.67
C MET A 1 -11.65 0.80 7.28
N ILE A 2 -12.89 0.87 7.78
CA ILE A 2 -13.98 -0.04 7.37
C ILE A 2 -14.15 -0.11 5.84
N VAL A 3 -14.08 1.04 5.15
CA VAL A 3 -14.26 1.09 3.69
C VAL A 3 -13.08 0.46 2.95
N ALA A 4 -11.86 0.58 3.47
CA ALA A 4 -10.69 -0.09 2.89
C ALA A 4 -10.85 -1.61 2.96
N LEU A 5 -11.33 -2.14 4.09
CA LEU A 5 -11.63 -3.55 4.25
C LEU A 5 -12.75 -4.02 3.31
N ALA A 6 -13.81 -3.22 3.16
CA ALA A 6 -14.89 -3.54 2.23
C ALA A 6 -14.41 -3.61 0.77
N ILE A 7 -13.54 -2.68 0.35
CA ILE A 7 -12.95 -2.69 -0.99
C ILE A 7 -11.95 -3.83 -1.15
N PHE A 8 -11.17 -4.15 -0.10
CA PHE A 8 -10.20 -5.25 -0.13
C PHE A 8 -10.87 -6.63 -0.26
N VAL A 9 -12.06 -6.80 0.31
CA VAL A 9 -12.86 -8.04 0.14
C VAL A 9 -13.45 -8.14 -1.28
N CYS A 10 -13.59 -7.02 -1.98
CA CYS A 10 -14.02 -7.01 -3.37
C CYS A 10 -12.88 -7.51 -4.29
N PRO A 11 -13.12 -8.48 -5.19
CA PRO A 11 -12.09 -9.00 -6.07
C PRO A 11 -11.55 -7.89 -6.98
N THR A 12 -10.23 -7.88 -7.16
CA THR A 12 -9.53 -6.94 -8.04
C THR A 12 -10.10 -7.05 -9.46
N PRO A 13 -10.49 -5.93 -10.10
CA PRO A 13 -10.97 -5.96 -11.48
C PRO A 13 -9.87 -6.42 -12.45
N GLU A 14 -10.28 -7.14 -13.49
CA GLU A 14 -9.40 -7.65 -14.53
C GLU A 14 -8.59 -6.51 -15.17
N GLY A 15 -7.27 -6.67 -15.25
CA GLY A 15 -6.36 -5.66 -15.77
C GLY A 15 -5.70 -4.74 -14.74
N LEU A 16 -6.04 -4.86 -13.44
CA LEU A 16 -5.39 -4.09 -12.38
C LEU A 16 -4.45 -4.97 -11.53
N SER A 17 -3.26 -4.47 -11.23
CA SER A 17 -2.32 -5.14 -10.31
C SER A 17 -2.91 -5.23 -8.90
N SER A 18 -2.85 -6.42 -8.28
CA SER A 18 -3.37 -6.64 -6.91
C SER A 18 -2.82 -5.63 -5.88
N ASN A 19 -1.56 -5.20 -6.03
CA ASN A 19 -0.98 -4.18 -5.17
C ASN A 19 -1.64 -2.80 -5.35
N ALA A 20 -1.96 -2.42 -6.60
CA ALA A 20 -2.62 -1.14 -6.89
C ALA A 20 -4.04 -1.10 -6.31
N TRP A 21 -4.73 -2.24 -6.29
CA TRP A 21 -6.03 -2.38 -5.65
C TRP A 21 -5.96 -2.18 -4.13
N THR A 22 -4.95 -2.76 -3.48
CA THR A 22 -4.72 -2.56 -2.04
C THR A 22 -4.40 -1.10 -1.70
N TYR A 23 -3.56 -0.42 -2.49
CA TYR A 23 -3.30 1.01 -2.33
C TYR A 23 -4.56 1.85 -2.48
N PHE A 24 -5.37 1.57 -3.49
CA PHE A 24 -6.65 2.24 -3.72
C PHE A 24 -7.62 2.05 -2.56
N ALA A 25 -7.74 0.81 -2.06
CA ALA A 25 -8.60 0.48 -0.92
C ALA A 25 -8.22 1.28 0.33
N ILE A 26 -6.92 1.32 0.68
CA ILE A 26 -6.45 2.05 1.86
C ILE A 26 -6.67 3.55 1.69
N PHE A 27 -6.35 4.10 0.51
CA PHE A 27 -6.54 5.52 0.22
C PHE A 27 -8.02 5.93 0.32
N ALA A 28 -8.92 5.19 -0.32
CA ALA A 28 -10.37 5.42 -0.22
C ALA A 28 -10.86 5.33 1.23
N GLY A 29 -10.35 4.37 2.01
CA GLY A 29 -10.68 4.23 3.43
C GLY A 29 -10.16 5.36 4.33
N VAL A 30 -9.08 6.04 3.95
CA VAL A 30 -8.59 7.27 4.61
C VAL A 30 -9.49 8.44 4.23
N ILE A 31 -9.77 8.65 2.95
CA ILE A 31 -10.64 9.74 2.47
C ILE A 31 -12.01 9.68 3.13
N VAL A 32 -12.66 8.50 3.16
CA VAL A 32 -13.96 8.37 3.83
C VAL A 32 -13.85 8.57 5.34
N GLY A 33 -12.75 8.13 5.95
CA GLY A 33 -12.48 8.38 7.37
C GLY A 33 -12.26 9.86 7.70
N LEU A 34 -11.70 10.63 6.76
CA LEU A 34 -11.55 12.08 6.89
C LEU A 34 -12.89 12.81 6.68
N ILE A 35 -13.73 12.33 5.77
CA ILE A 35 -15.05 12.94 5.49
C ILE A 35 -16.04 12.72 6.65
N LEU A 36 -16.06 11.52 7.23
CA LEU A 36 -17.00 11.18 8.31
C LEU A 36 -16.59 11.75 9.67
N GLU A 37 -15.38 12.33 9.79
CA GLU A 37 -14.80 12.90 11.00
C GLU A 37 -15.12 12.15 12.31
N PRO A 38 -14.95 10.81 12.39
CA PRO A 38 -15.25 10.07 13.61
C PRO A 38 -14.27 10.38 14.76
N VAL A 39 -13.07 10.87 14.41
CA VAL A 39 -11.92 11.19 15.28
C VAL A 39 -11.04 12.25 14.60
N PRO A 40 -10.06 12.86 15.30
CA PRO A 40 -9.19 13.88 14.72
C PRO A 40 -8.55 13.45 13.38
N PRO A 41 -8.52 14.32 12.35
CA PRO A 41 -8.02 13.99 11.01
C PRO A 41 -6.60 13.42 11.01
N ALA A 42 -5.73 13.96 11.87
CA ALA A 42 -4.35 13.50 12.03
C ALA A 42 -4.26 12.02 12.47
N LEU A 43 -5.18 11.57 13.33
CA LEU A 43 -5.22 10.18 13.81
C LEU A 43 -5.68 9.23 12.70
N VAL A 44 -6.64 9.64 11.88
CA VAL A 44 -7.11 8.84 10.73
C VAL A 44 -5.98 8.62 9.72
N GLY A 45 -5.22 9.67 9.42
CA GLY A 45 -4.04 9.58 8.57
C GLY A 45 -2.97 8.64 9.14
N LEU A 46 -2.67 8.76 10.45
CA LEU A 46 -1.69 7.91 11.12
C LEU A 46 -2.09 6.42 11.11
N ILE A 47 -3.36 6.11 11.36
CA ILE A 47 -3.87 4.74 11.29
C ILE A 47 -3.75 4.21 9.85
N GLY A 48 -4.06 5.03 8.84
CA GLY A 48 -3.93 4.64 7.44
C GLY A 48 -2.49 4.27 7.06
N VAL A 49 -1.53 5.13 7.41
CA VAL A 49 -0.10 4.88 7.15
C VAL A 49 0.42 3.68 7.96
N GLY A 50 0.01 3.55 9.23
CA GLY A 50 0.37 2.42 10.08
C GLY A 50 -0.08 1.09 9.47
N VAL A 51 -1.30 1.03 8.93
CA VAL A 51 -1.82 -0.16 8.24
C VAL A 51 -1.05 -0.46 6.95
N CYS A 52 -0.68 0.57 6.16
CA CYS A 52 0.16 0.37 4.97
C CYS A 52 1.50 -0.29 5.30
N ILE A 53 2.16 0.16 6.38
CA ILE A 53 3.44 -0.37 6.84
C ILE A 53 3.27 -1.82 7.32
N TRP A 54 2.21 -2.09 8.09
CA TRP A 54 1.92 -3.41 8.63
C TRP A 54 1.65 -4.46 7.55
N ILE A 55 0.90 -4.08 6.51
CA ILE A 55 0.56 -4.97 5.39
C ILE A 55 1.73 -5.04 4.37
N LYS A 56 2.85 -4.33 4.62
CA LYS A 56 4.00 -4.23 3.72
C LYS A 56 3.55 -3.86 2.29
N VAL A 57 2.61 -2.93 2.21
CA VAL A 57 2.07 -2.42 0.95
C VAL A 57 3.15 -1.51 0.36
N GLY A 58 4.05 -2.13 -0.40
CA GLY A 58 5.19 -1.52 -1.08
C GLY A 58 5.09 -1.63 -2.61
N PRO A 59 5.72 -0.72 -3.37
CA PRO A 59 5.84 -0.84 -4.83
C PRO A 59 6.37 -2.22 -5.22
N LYS A 60 5.82 -2.83 -6.30
CA LYS A 60 6.37 -4.09 -6.84
C LYS A 60 7.87 -3.92 -7.09
N GLY A 61 8.68 -4.70 -6.36
CA GLY A 61 10.14 -4.68 -6.46
C GLY A 61 10.88 -4.61 -5.11
N SER A 62 10.23 -4.22 -4.02
CA SER A 62 10.89 -4.08 -2.70
C SER A 62 11.37 -5.40 -2.06
N GLY A 63 11.14 -6.54 -2.70
CA GLY A 63 11.56 -7.86 -2.20
C GLY A 63 11.82 -8.90 -3.29
N ASN A 64 11.88 -8.52 -4.57
CA ASN A 64 12.32 -9.44 -5.62
C ASN A 64 13.86 -9.32 -5.74
N PRO A 65 14.64 -10.37 -5.41
CA PRO A 65 16.09 -10.36 -5.57
C PRO A 65 16.56 -10.13 -7.03
N GLU A 66 15.68 -10.28 -8.03
CA GLU A 66 16.00 -10.06 -9.45
C GLU A 66 16.01 -8.57 -9.88
N THR A 67 15.38 -7.68 -9.12
CA THR A 67 15.38 -6.22 -9.40
C THR A 67 16.34 -5.43 -8.51
N ILE A 68 16.92 -6.09 -7.50
CA ILE A 68 17.99 -5.52 -6.69
C ILE A 68 19.29 -5.73 -7.46
N ILE A 69 19.74 -4.71 -8.20
CA ILE A 69 21.13 -4.68 -8.67
C ILE A 69 22.00 -4.75 -7.42
N LYS A 70 22.52 -5.95 -7.16
CA LYS A 70 23.39 -6.26 -6.04
C LYS A 70 24.64 -5.43 -6.27
N SER A 71 24.80 -4.33 -5.52
CA SER A 71 25.87 -3.35 -5.75
C SER A 71 27.28 -3.96 -5.73
N GLY A 72 27.43 -5.18 -5.18
CA GLY A 72 28.67 -5.97 -5.24
C GLY A 72 29.05 -6.52 -6.62
N GLU A 73 28.11 -6.68 -7.55
CA GLU A 73 28.38 -7.14 -8.93
C GLU A 73 28.78 -5.97 -9.86
N ALA A 74 28.41 -4.73 -9.54
CA ALA A 74 28.78 -3.53 -10.29
C ALA A 74 30.17 -2.98 -9.94
N VAL A 75 30.72 -3.34 -8.78
CA VAL A 75 32.06 -2.91 -8.33
C VAL A 75 33.19 -3.85 -8.79
N ASN A 76 32.86 -5.04 -9.31
CA ASN A 76 33.82 -6.06 -9.75
C ASN A 76 33.79 -6.31 -11.27
N LEU A 77 33.26 -5.39 -12.08
CA LEU A 77 33.51 -5.49 -13.52
C LEU A 77 35.00 -5.17 -13.79
N PRO A 78 35.70 -5.98 -14.62
CA PRO A 78 37.09 -5.73 -15.01
C PRO A 78 37.25 -4.48 -15.88
#